data_AF-A0A3D2IF82-F1
#
_entry.id   AF-A0A3D2IF82-F1
#
_cell.length_a   1.000
_cell.length_b   1.000
_cell.length_c   1.000
_cell.angle_alpha   90.00
_cell.angle_beta   90.00
_cell.angle_gamma   90.00
#
_symmetry.space_group_name_H-M   'P 1'
#
loop_
_entity.id
_entity.type
_entity.pdbx_description
1 polymer ?
#
loop_
_entity_poly.entity_id
_entity_poly.type
_entity_poly.pdbx_seq_one_letter_code
_entity_poly.pdbx_strand_id
1 'polypeptide(L)'
;SISREEQDEFAIESYKRAQEAQEKGYFDNELISIKITDRRGNVTIVDKDEEVSRVNFEKIPNLRPVFDKEGTVTAANASSINDGAAGVLVMSAEKATELGLKPLAKILSHANAAKAPEWFTTAPSDAIPIALKKAGLTTNEIDLFEINEAFSVVSIANNQILELDPERVNING
;
A
#
# COMPACT_ATOMS: atom_id res chain seq x y z
N SER A 1 -19.02 -11.48 -5.69
CA SER A 1 -17.66 -11.96 -6.00
C SER A 1 -16.98 -10.90 -6.82
N ILE A 2 -15.68 -10.68 -6.60
CA ILE A 2 -14.89 -9.72 -7.38
C ILE A 2 -14.37 -10.46 -8.60
N SER A 3 -14.66 -9.96 -9.79
CA SER A 3 -14.29 -10.57 -11.06
C SER A 3 -12.79 -10.50 -11.34
N ARG A 4 -12.33 -11.27 -12.33
CA ARG A 4 -10.94 -11.23 -12.79
C ARG A 4 -10.63 -9.87 -13.41
N GLU A 5 -11.56 -9.35 -14.20
CA GLU A 5 -11.46 -8.08 -14.89
C GLU A 5 -11.33 -6.92 -13.89
N GLU A 6 -12.15 -6.89 -12.83
CA GLU A 6 -12.03 -5.88 -11.77
C GLU A 6 -10.66 -5.94 -11.06
N GLN A 7 -10.13 -7.14 -10.81
CA GLN A 7 -8.80 -7.30 -10.19
C GLN A 7 -7.68 -6.81 -11.11
N ASP A 8 -7.75 -7.12 -12.40
CA ASP A 8 -6.76 -6.70 -13.38
C ASP A 8 -6.81 -5.18 -13.64
N GLU A 9 -8.01 -4.59 -13.71
CA GLU A 9 -8.21 -3.14 -13.82
C GLU A 9 -7.65 -2.39 -12.61
N PHE A 10 -7.90 -2.91 -11.40
CA PHE A 10 -7.34 -2.35 -10.18
C PHE A 10 -5.81 -2.41 -10.17
N ALA A 11 -5.22 -3.55 -10.54
CA ALA A 11 -3.77 -3.68 -10.65
C ALA A 11 -3.18 -2.68 -11.64
N ILE A 12 -3.79 -2.54 -12.82
CA ILE A 12 -3.38 -1.56 -13.83
C ILE A 12 -3.38 -0.14 -13.26
N GLU A 13 -4.43 0.23 -12.53
CA GLU A 13 -4.56 1.55 -11.91
C GLU A 13 -3.50 1.79 -10.83
N SER A 14 -3.28 0.82 -9.93
CA SER A 14 -2.22 0.87 -8.92
C SER A 14 -0.84 1.11 -9.55
N TYR A 15 -0.48 0.35 -10.60
CA TYR A 15 0.77 0.57 -11.34
C TYR A 15 0.85 1.97 -11.98
N LYS A 16 -0.24 2.47 -12.55
CA LYS A 16 -0.25 3.81 -13.18
C LYS A 16 -0.06 4.91 -12.14
N ARG A 17 -0.75 4.82 -11.00
CA ARG A 17 -0.61 5.77 -9.89
C ARG A 17 0.82 5.76 -9.34
N ALA A 18 1.42 4.59 -9.15
CA ALA A 18 2.82 4.48 -8.72
C ALA A 18 3.81 5.05 -9.75
N GLN A 19 3.60 4.78 -11.05
CA GLN A 19 4.41 5.35 -12.13
C GLN A 19 4.31 6.89 -12.13
N GLU A 20 3.10 7.42 -12.03
CA GLU A 20 2.84 8.87 -11.99
C GLU A 20 3.42 9.53 -10.74
N ALA A 21 3.25 8.92 -9.56
CA ALA A 21 3.80 9.41 -8.30
C ALA A 21 5.34 9.47 -8.36
N GLN A 22 5.98 8.45 -8.93
CA GLN A 22 7.43 8.43 -9.12
C GLN A 22 7.90 9.45 -10.16
N GLU A 23 7.17 9.63 -11.27
CA GLU A 23 7.49 10.64 -12.29
C GLU A 23 7.33 12.08 -11.77
N LYS A 24 6.35 12.32 -10.90
CA LYS A 24 6.10 13.62 -10.28
C LYS A 24 6.95 13.91 -9.05
N GLY A 25 7.76 12.96 -8.59
CA GLY A 25 8.62 13.10 -7.42
C GLY A 25 7.88 13.11 -6.09
N TYR A 26 6.71 12.46 -6.01
CA TYR A 26 5.94 12.36 -4.76
C TYR A 26 6.66 11.53 -3.70
N PHE A 27 7.46 10.55 -4.14
CA PHE A 27 8.27 9.71 -3.25
C PHE A 27 9.63 10.34 -2.86
N ASP A 28 10.00 11.48 -3.43
CA ASP A 28 11.34 12.09 -3.23
C ASP A 28 11.62 12.45 -1.75
N ASN A 29 10.57 12.68 -0.96
CA ASN A 29 10.70 13.04 0.46
C ASN A 29 10.69 11.83 1.42
N GLU A 30 10.37 10.63 0.93
CA GLU A 30 10.25 9.42 1.75
C GLU A 30 11.26 8.33 1.38
N LEU A 31 11.78 8.33 0.14
CA LEU A 31 12.83 7.42 -0.29
C LEU A 31 14.23 7.89 0.16
N ILE A 32 15.02 6.94 0.64
CA ILE A 32 16.44 7.14 0.95
C ILE A 32 17.25 6.30 -0.03
N SER A 33 18.07 6.94 -0.87
CA SER A 33 18.88 6.24 -1.87
C SER A 33 19.88 5.27 -1.24
N ILE A 34 19.89 4.04 -1.71
CA ILE A 34 20.81 2.99 -1.25
C ILE A 34 21.97 2.87 -2.23
N LYS A 35 23.18 3.06 -1.73
CA LYS A 35 24.42 2.89 -2.50
C LYS A 35 24.97 1.49 -2.28
N ILE A 36 25.05 0.71 -3.36
CA ILE A 36 25.60 -0.64 -3.37
C ILE A 36 26.93 -0.62 -4.11
N THR A 37 28.01 -1.06 -3.45
CA THR A 37 29.33 -1.21 -4.08
C THR A 37 29.63 -2.70 -4.24
N ASP A 38 29.85 -3.14 -5.49
CA ASP A 38 30.20 -4.53 -5.75
C ASP A 38 31.68 -4.83 -5.41
N ARG A 39 32.08 -6.12 -5.50
CA ARG A 39 33.46 -6.55 -5.20
C ARG A 39 34.52 -5.94 -6.13
N ARG A 40 34.13 -5.42 -7.30
CA ARG A 40 35.01 -4.79 -8.29
C ARG A 40 35.08 -3.27 -8.11
N GLY A 41 34.30 -2.71 -7.18
CA GLY A 41 34.22 -1.28 -6.92
C GLY A 41 33.20 -0.53 -7.77
N ASN A 42 32.36 -1.22 -8.56
CA ASN A 42 31.27 -0.57 -9.28
C ASN A 42 30.20 -0.14 -8.28
N VAL A 43 29.65 1.05 -8.49
CA VAL A 43 28.60 1.62 -7.65
C VAL A 43 27.27 1.59 -8.39
N THR A 44 26.26 0.99 -7.75
CA THR A 44 24.86 1.11 -8.14
C THR A 44 24.13 1.95 -7.09
N ILE A 45 23.33 2.90 -7.55
CA ILE A 45 22.44 3.68 -6.68
C ILE A 45 21.03 3.17 -6.96
N VAL A 46 20.35 2.77 -5.89
CA VAL A 46 18.92 2.42 -5.92
C VAL A 46 18.19 3.57 -5.25
N ASP A 47 17.50 4.38 -6.03
CA ASP A 47 16.82 5.61 -5.61
C ASP A 47 15.36 5.70 -6.07
N LYS A 48 14.84 4.60 -6.64
CA LYS A 48 13.49 4.46 -7.18
C LYS A 48 12.96 3.07 -6.93
N ASP A 49 11.64 2.94 -6.90
CA ASP A 49 10.97 1.64 -6.83
C ASP A 49 11.14 0.90 -8.16
N GLU A 50 11.79 -0.26 -8.11
CA GLU A 50 12.19 -0.98 -9.32
C GLU A 50 11.02 -1.68 -10.02
N GLU A 51 10.07 -2.17 -9.24
CA GLU A 51 9.04 -3.11 -9.68
C GLU A 51 8.02 -2.41 -10.58
N VAL A 52 7.62 -1.21 -10.19
CA VAL A 52 6.63 -0.35 -10.87
C VAL A 52 6.95 -0.13 -12.35
N SER A 53 8.24 -0.10 -12.70
CA SER A 53 8.72 0.12 -14.08
C SER A 53 8.74 -1.14 -14.96
N ARG A 54 8.57 -2.33 -14.37
CA ARG A 54 8.71 -3.64 -15.06
C ARG A 54 7.38 -4.20 -15.57
N VAL A 55 6.26 -3.59 -15.22
CA VAL A 55 4.93 -4.04 -15.62
C VAL A 55 4.76 -4.04 -17.14
N ASN A 56 4.09 -5.07 -17.66
CA ASN A 56 3.64 -5.12 -19.05
C ASN A 56 2.12 -5.21 -19.07
N PHE A 57 1.47 -4.06 -19.25
CA PHE A 57 0.02 -3.93 -19.21
C PHE A 57 -0.71 -4.83 -20.21
N GLU A 58 -0.16 -5.04 -21.41
CA GLU A 58 -0.77 -5.92 -22.43
C GLU A 58 -0.80 -7.39 -22.02
N LYS A 59 0.09 -7.81 -21.12
CA LYS A 59 0.13 -9.19 -20.63
C LYS A 59 -0.86 -9.46 -19.51
N ILE A 60 -1.29 -8.45 -18.75
CA ILE A 60 -2.09 -8.61 -17.52
C ILE A 60 -3.35 -9.48 -17.77
N PRO A 61 -4.21 -9.19 -18.77
CA PRO A 61 -5.42 -9.98 -19.01
C PRO A 61 -5.13 -11.43 -19.42
N ASN A 62 -3.95 -11.69 -19.97
CA ASN A 62 -3.54 -12.97 -20.53
C ASN A 62 -2.82 -13.87 -19.50
N LEU A 63 -2.55 -13.37 -18.30
CA LEU A 63 -1.87 -14.17 -17.27
C LEU A 63 -2.80 -15.27 -16.74
N ARG A 64 -2.20 -16.44 -16.54
CA ARG A 64 -2.86 -17.58 -15.92
C ARG A 64 -2.93 -17.38 -14.40
N PRO A 65 -4.01 -17.86 -13.75
CA PRO A 65 -4.08 -17.91 -12.30
C PRO A 65 -2.91 -18.67 -11.67
N VAL A 66 -2.45 -18.23 -10.49
CA VAL A 66 -1.22 -18.75 -9.85
C VAL A 66 -1.48 -19.66 -8.63
N PHE A 67 -2.64 -19.56 -7.99
CA PHE A 67 -2.97 -20.37 -6.80
C PHE A 67 -3.99 -21.49 -7.07
N ASP A 68 -5.01 -21.21 -7.89
CA ASP A 68 -6.04 -22.15 -8.29
C ASP A 68 -6.28 -22.00 -9.80
N LYS A 69 -6.41 -23.11 -10.54
CA LYS A 69 -6.65 -23.10 -11.99
C LYS A 69 -7.93 -22.39 -12.39
N GLU A 70 -8.95 -22.47 -11.55
CA GLU A 70 -10.24 -21.80 -11.75
C GLU A 70 -10.33 -20.47 -10.97
N GLY A 71 -9.23 -20.03 -10.36
CA GLY A 71 -9.14 -18.80 -9.58
C GLY A 71 -8.96 -17.56 -10.45
N THR A 72 -9.01 -16.39 -9.81
CA THR A 72 -8.85 -15.08 -10.48
C THR A 72 -7.51 -14.40 -10.20
N VAL A 73 -6.78 -14.86 -9.18
CA VAL A 73 -5.52 -14.25 -8.75
C VAL A 73 -4.37 -14.70 -9.64
N THR A 74 -3.65 -13.74 -10.20
CA THR A 74 -2.50 -13.90 -11.10
C THR A 74 -1.26 -13.22 -10.54
N ALA A 75 -0.12 -13.41 -11.22
CA ALA A 75 1.11 -12.71 -10.87
C ALA A 75 1.06 -11.18 -11.05
N ALA A 76 0.10 -10.63 -11.80
CA ALA A 76 -0.02 -9.17 -11.99
C ALA A 76 -1.00 -8.50 -11.03
N ASN A 77 -1.98 -9.23 -10.50
CA ASN A 77 -2.98 -8.69 -9.55
C ASN A 77 -2.71 -9.17 -8.11
N ALA A 78 -1.45 -9.56 -7.86
CA ALA A 78 -0.89 -9.95 -6.58
C ALA A 78 0.41 -9.18 -6.37
N SER A 79 0.65 -8.73 -5.14
CA SER A 79 1.96 -8.17 -4.77
C SER A 79 3.08 -9.19 -5.01
N SER A 80 4.24 -8.69 -5.44
CA SER A 80 5.41 -9.52 -5.72
C SER A 80 6.23 -9.78 -4.45
N ILE A 81 7.36 -10.47 -4.59
CA ILE A 81 8.32 -10.66 -3.50
C ILE A 81 9.32 -9.52 -3.60
N ASN A 82 9.36 -8.67 -2.58
CA ASN A 82 10.16 -7.44 -2.57
C ASN A 82 11.08 -7.37 -1.35
N ASP A 83 12.19 -6.63 -1.50
CA ASP A 83 13.11 -6.29 -0.42
C ASP A 83 12.99 -4.81 -0.08
N GLY A 84 12.83 -4.47 1.20
CA GLY A 84 12.67 -3.08 1.65
C GLY A 84 12.73 -2.92 3.17
N ALA A 85 12.90 -1.67 3.61
CA ALA A 85 12.84 -1.30 5.02
C ALA A 85 12.27 0.13 5.17
N ALA A 86 11.47 0.34 6.22
CA ALA A 86 10.96 1.65 6.59
C ALA A 86 11.15 1.87 8.10
N GLY A 87 11.29 3.14 8.52
CA GLY A 87 11.48 3.49 9.91
C GLY A 87 10.91 4.88 10.23
N VAL A 88 10.34 5.01 11.44
CA VAL A 88 9.80 6.28 11.94
C VAL A 88 10.34 6.59 13.32
N LEU A 89 10.57 7.87 13.61
CA LEU A 89 10.90 8.34 14.95
C LEU A 89 9.62 8.75 15.67
N VAL A 90 9.32 8.09 16.79
CA VAL A 90 8.15 8.39 17.62
C VAL A 90 8.60 9.05 18.91
N MET A 91 7.88 10.08 19.36
CA MET A 91 8.15 10.80 20.60
C MET A 91 6.85 11.28 21.25
N SER A 92 6.91 11.61 22.55
CA SER A 92 5.81 12.31 23.19
C SER A 92 5.72 13.76 22.68
N ALA A 93 4.51 14.32 22.66
CA ALA A 93 4.31 15.71 22.28
C ALA A 93 5.10 16.68 23.19
N GLU A 94 5.12 16.40 24.50
CA GLU A 94 5.89 17.17 25.48
C GLU A 94 7.39 17.19 25.13
N LYS A 95 7.97 16.04 24.79
CA LYS A 95 9.40 15.97 24.45
C LYS A 95 9.69 16.63 23.11
N ALA A 96 8.79 16.52 22.14
CA ALA A 96 8.90 17.25 20.87
C ALA A 96 8.95 18.76 21.10
N THR A 97 8.06 19.29 21.95
CA THR A 97 8.03 20.71 22.32
C THR A 97 9.28 21.13 23.08
N GLU A 98 9.73 20.35 24.07
CA GLU A 98 10.96 20.62 24.83
C GLU A 98 12.19 20.72 23.91
N LEU A 99 12.28 19.84 22.92
CA LEU A 99 13.39 19.80 21.95
C LEU A 99 13.21 20.78 20.77
N GLY A 100 12.11 21.53 20.70
CA GLY A 100 11.82 22.44 19.60
C GLY A 100 11.60 21.75 18.24
N LEU A 101 11.20 20.48 18.24
CA LEU A 101 10.96 19.70 17.03
C LEU A 101 9.52 19.91 16.54
N LYS A 102 9.34 20.02 15.22
CA LYS A 102 8.03 20.06 14.56
C LYS A 102 7.62 18.64 14.14
N PRO A 103 6.61 18.01 14.77
CA PRO A 103 6.15 16.68 14.36
C PRO A 103 5.55 16.70 12.94
N LEU A 104 5.71 15.60 12.21
CA LEU A 104 5.07 15.40 10.90
C LEU A 104 3.59 15.07 11.02
N ALA A 105 3.25 14.23 11.99
CA ALA A 105 1.89 13.77 12.26
C ALA A 105 1.70 13.44 13.75
N LYS A 106 0.46 13.20 14.15
CA LYS A 106 0.08 12.72 15.48
C LYS A 106 -0.68 11.40 15.35
N ILE A 107 -0.27 10.39 16.12
CA ILE A 107 -1.01 9.14 16.22
C ILE A 107 -2.25 9.38 17.08
N LEU A 108 -3.44 9.35 16.48
CA LEU A 108 -4.71 9.52 17.21
C LEU A 108 -5.17 8.22 17.88
N SER A 109 -5.01 7.10 17.19
CA SER A 109 -5.39 5.78 17.70
C SER A 109 -4.73 4.67 16.87
N HIS A 110 -4.85 3.43 17.37
CA HIS A 110 -4.54 2.22 16.61
C HIS A 110 -5.44 1.08 17.11
N ALA A 111 -5.65 0.08 16.26
CA ALA A 111 -6.45 -1.09 16.57
C ALA A 111 -5.97 -2.32 15.81
N ASN A 112 -6.31 -3.49 16.36
CA ASN A 112 -6.10 -4.78 15.73
C ASN A 112 -7.45 -5.47 15.61
N ALA A 113 -7.60 -6.30 14.58
CA ALA A 113 -8.70 -7.25 14.46
C ALA A 113 -8.15 -8.59 13.99
N ALA A 114 -8.85 -9.66 14.33
CA ALA A 114 -8.48 -11.01 13.92
C ALA A 114 -9.74 -11.73 13.44
N LYS A 115 -9.59 -12.46 12.34
CA LYS A 115 -10.61 -13.36 11.80
C LYS A 115 -10.03 -14.78 11.72
N ALA A 116 -10.87 -15.76 11.38
CA ALA A 116 -10.37 -17.08 11.03
C ALA A 116 -9.35 -16.96 9.87
N PRO A 117 -8.33 -17.83 9.79
CA PRO A 117 -7.23 -17.69 8.85
C PRO A 117 -7.65 -17.54 7.39
N GLU A 118 -8.72 -18.22 6.96
CA GLU A 118 -9.28 -18.14 5.62
C GLU A 118 -9.89 -16.76 5.27
N TRP A 119 -10.18 -15.93 6.27
CA TRP A 119 -10.77 -14.59 6.12
C TRP A 119 -9.78 -13.47 6.44
N PHE A 120 -8.48 -13.76 6.58
CA PHE A 120 -7.48 -12.76 6.99
C PHE A 120 -7.46 -11.52 6.09
N THR A 121 -7.77 -11.67 4.80
CA THR A 121 -7.77 -10.60 3.80
C THR A 121 -8.77 -9.49 4.08
N THR A 122 -9.85 -9.76 4.82
CA THR A 122 -10.85 -8.74 5.19
C THR A 122 -10.72 -8.26 6.64
N ALA A 123 -9.68 -8.68 7.36
CA ALA A 123 -9.39 -8.16 8.70
C ALA A 123 -9.21 -6.62 8.76
N PRO A 124 -8.65 -5.93 7.75
CA PRO A 124 -8.57 -4.46 7.77
C PRO A 124 -9.94 -3.78 7.92
N SER A 125 -10.99 -4.31 7.28
CA SER A 125 -12.36 -3.81 7.41
C SER A 125 -12.97 -3.92 8.81
N ASP A 126 -12.43 -4.79 9.67
CA ASP A 126 -12.78 -4.83 11.10
C ASP A 126 -11.92 -3.86 11.93
N ALA A 127 -10.63 -3.75 11.60
CA ALA A 127 -9.67 -2.97 12.37
C ALA A 127 -9.87 -1.45 12.19
N ILE A 128 -10.15 -1.00 10.98
CA ILE A 128 -10.32 0.42 10.63
C ILE A 128 -11.44 1.06 11.46
N PRO A 129 -12.68 0.53 11.52
CA PRO A 129 -13.74 1.09 12.35
C PRO A 129 -13.40 1.17 13.84
N ILE A 130 -12.64 0.20 14.37
CA ILE A 130 -12.20 0.22 15.78
C ILE A 130 -11.21 1.36 16.03
N ALA A 131 -10.25 1.57 15.12
CA ALA A 131 -9.30 2.68 15.21
C ALA A 131 -10.03 4.03 15.11
N LEU A 132 -10.93 4.20 14.14
CA LEU A 132 -11.73 5.43 13.97
C LEU A 132 -12.56 5.73 15.21
N LYS A 133 -13.27 4.73 15.74
CA LYS A 133 -14.05 4.88 16.98
C LYS A 133 -13.19 5.31 18.17
N LYS A 134 -11.98 4.76 18.33
CA LYS A 134 -11.05 5.17 19.39
C LYS A 134 -10.54 6.60 19.21
N ALA A 135 -10.38 7.04 17.96
CA ALA A 135 -10.00 8.41 17.63
C ALA A 135 -11.17 9.40 17.75
N GLY A 136 -12.42 8.90 17.89
CA GLY A 136 -13.61 9.73 17.86
C GLY A 136 -13.95 10.27 16.46
N LEU A 137 -13.52 9.56 15.42
CA LEU A 137 -13.69 9.94 14.01
C LEU A 137 -14.65 8.98 13.30
N THR A 138 -15.16 9.46 12.17
CA THR A 138 -15.93 8.70 11.19
C THR A 138 -15.14 8.54 9.89
N THR A 139 -15.53 7.58 9.05
CA THR A 139 -14.88 7.33 7.75
C THR A 139 -14.85 8.57 6.85
N ASN A 140 -15.90 9.40 6.88
CA ASN A 140 -16.01 10.60 6.04
C ASN A 140 -15.07 11.74 6.46
N GLU A 141 -14.52 11.68 7.67
CA GLU A 141 -13.54 12.66 8.19
C GLU A 141 -12.10 12.27 7.82
N ILE A 142 -11.91 11.13 7.15
CA ILE A 142 -10.60 10.69 6.70
C ILE A 142 -10.36 11.16 5.27
N ASP A 143 -9.27 11.91 5.11
CA ASP A 143 -8.86 12.45 3.82
C ASP A 143 -8.26 11.37 2.91
N LEU A 144 -7.41 10.49 3.47
CA LEU A 144 -6.70 9.44 2.75
C LEU A 144 -6.60 8.14 3.56
N PHE A 145 -6.61 7.02 2.84
CA PHE A 145 -6.40 5.68 3.35
C PHE A 145 -5.24 5.01 2.61
N GLU A 146 -4.39 4.33 3.37
CA GLU A 146 -3.38 3.40 2.85
C GLU A 146 -3.76 1.99 3.30
N ILE A 147 -4.15 1.14 2.35
CA ILE A 147 -4.56 -0.26 2.57
C ILE A 147 -3.67 -1.15 1.72
N ASN A 148 -2.78 -1.90 2.37
CA ASN A 148 -1.80 -2.74 1.69
C ASN A 148 -2.41 -3.73 0.68
N GLU A 149 -1.94 -3.67 -0.55
CA GLU A 149 -2.45 -4.42 -1.72
C GLU A 149 -1.85 -5.82 -1.83
N ALA A 150 -2.01 -6.66 -0.82
CA ALA A 150 -1.48 -8.04 -0.87
C ALA A 150 -1.94 -8.78 -2.14
N PHE A 151 -3.21 -8.59 -2.49
CA PHE A 151 -3.82 -8.91 -3.78
C PHE A 151 -4.82 -7.81 -4.13
N SER A 152 -5.10 -7.55 -5.40
CA SER A 152 -6.09 -6.55 -5.81
C SER A 152 -7.48 -6.82 -5.19
N VAL A 153 -7.85 -8.10 -5.06
CA VAL A 153 -9.09 -8.51 -4.39
C VAL A 153 -9.16 -8.10 -2.91
N VAL A 154 -8.02 -7.95 -2.22
CA VAL A 154 -7.95 -7.51 -0.83
C VAL A 154 -8.39 -6.05 -0.73
N SER A 155 -7.77 -5.17 -1.50
CA SER A 155 -8.09 -3.74 -1.48
C SER A 155 -9.52 -3.49 -1.95
N ILE A 156 -9.94 -4.12 -3.07
CA ILE A 156 -11.32 -4.00 -3.57
C ILE A 156 -12.33 -4.43 -2.50
N ALA A 157 -12.13 -5.60 -1.86
CA ALA A 157 -13.07 -6.09 -0.86
C ALA A 157 -13.16 -5.16 0.37
N ASN A 158 -12.03 -4.68 0.88
CA ASN A 158 -12.05 -3.77 2.04
C ASN A 158 -12.69 -2.42 1.68
N ASN A 159 -12.41 -1.88 0.49
CA ASN A 159 -13.05 -0.64 0.02
C ASN A 159 -14.57 -0.80 -0.12
N GLN A 160 -15.03 -1.93 -0.67
CA GLN A 160 -16.47 -2.22 -0.78
C GLN A 160 -17.15 -2.40 0.58
N ILE A 161 -16.53 -3.12 1.52
CA ILE A 161 -17.09 -3.35 2.87
C ILE A 161 -17.21 -2.05 3.67
N LEU A 162 -16.22 -1.17 3.54
CA LEU A 162 -16.14 0.10 4.26
C LEU A 162 -16.78 1.28 3.52
N GLU A 163 -17.28 1.05 2.30
CA GLU A 163 -17.84 2.07 1.41
C GLU A 163 -16.88 3.25 1.18
N LEU A 164 -15.58 2.94 0.98
CA LEU A 164 -14.54 3.95 0.76
C LEU A 164 -14.58 4.51 -0.67
N ASP A 165 -14.26 5.79 -0.78
CA ASP A 165 -14.00 6.45 -2.06
C ASP A 165 -12.64 5.99 -2.64
N PRO A 166 -12.60 5.32 -3.80
CA PRO A 166 -11.35 4.86 -4.41
C PRO A 166 -10.35 5.97 -4.75
N GLU A 167 -10.81 7.22 -4.87
CA GLU A 167 -9.95 8.39 -5.09
C GLU A 167 -9.20 8.82 -3.82
N ARG A 168 -9.53 8.22 -2.66
CA ARG A 168 -8.88 8.48 -1.37
C ARG A 168 -8.05 7.30 -0.85
N VAL A 169 -8.03 6.19 -1.58
CA VAL A 169 -7.32 4.97 -1.17
C VAL A 169 -6.12 4.76 -2.09
N ASN A 170 -4.93 4.57 -1.51
CA ASN A 170 -3.69 4.26 -2.22
C ASN A 170 -3.47 5.19 -3.43
N ILE A 171 -3.47 6.50 -3.16
CA ILE A 171 -3.50 7.52 -4.24
C ILE A 171 -2.20 7.57 -5.04
N ASN A 172 -1.11 7.03 -4.48
CA ASN A 172 0.19 6.94 -5.11
C ASN A 172 0.52 5.51 -5.58
N GLY A 173 -0.48 4.63 -5.66
CA GLY A 173 -0.32 3.21 -5.98
C GLY A 173 -0.31 2.36 -4.72
#